data_AF-A0A2E7QM57-F1
#
_entry.id   AF-A0A2E7QM57-F1
#
_cell.length_a   1.000
_cell.length_b   1.000
_cell.length_c   1.000
_cell.angle_alpha   90.00
_cell.angle_beta   90.00
_cell.angle_gamma   90.00
#
_symmetry.space_group_name_H-M   'P 1'
#
loop_
_entity.id
_entity.type
_entity.pdbx_description
1 polymer ?
#
loop_
_entity_poly.entity_id
_entity_poly.type
_entity_poly.pdbx_seq_one_letter_code
_entity_poly.pdbx_strand_id
1 'polypeptide(L)'
;MLIGYVSDEKYLALCDVALEFVRGGESVEVRSRATGAVHADLPPGDYSVALQKPGFGPKRVELTVTEGMEPYHFRLLSDSLLGYIWPKWVRAGESAEFRLHSATRYKLELFRYGLKREFIRAVGWFDEH
;
A
#
# COMPACT_ATOMS: atom_id res chain seq x y z
N MET A 1 8.72 -2.44 23.07
CA MET A 1 7.34 -1.90 23.03
C MET A 1 6.57 -2.45 21.82
N LEU A 2 5.24 -2.51 21.83
CA LEU A 2 4.44 -2.75 20.61
C LEU A 2 4.35 -1.43 19.84
N ILE A 3 4.90 -1.39 18.62
CA ILE A 3 4.87 -0.18 17.78
C ILE A 3 3.64 -0.15 16.88
N GLY A 4 3.21 -1.32 16.40
CA GLY A 4 2.15 -1.38 15.40
C GLY A 4 1.91 -2.75 14.81
N TYR A 5 1.09 -2.78 13.78
CA TYR A 5 0.77 -3.96 12.99
C TYR A 5 0.94 -3.66 11.50
N VAL A 6 1.47 -4.62 10.74
CA VAL A 6 1.53 -4.54 9.28
C VAL A 6 0.42 -5.37 8.65
N SER A 7 -0.31 -4.78 7.71
CA SER A 7 -1.28 -5.49 6.89
C SER A 7 -1.19 -5.14 5.40
N ASP A 8 -1.82 -5.97 4.58
CA ASP A 8 -2.03 -5.69 3.16
C ASP A 8 -3.20 -4.73 2.89
N GLU A 9 -3.53 -4.54 1.61
CA GLU A 9 -4.69 -3.78 1.15
C GLU A 9 -6.05 -4.32 1.65
N LYS A 10 -6.12 -5.59 2.07
CA LYS A 10 -7.32 -6.28 2.55
C LYS A 10 -7.37 -6.37 4.08
N TYR A 11 -6.47 -5.68 4.78
CA TYR A 11 -6.33 -5.73 6.24
C TYR A 11 -5.92 -7.11 6.77
N LEU A 12 -5.29 -7.94 5.93
CA LEU A 12 -4.70 -9.20 6.37
C LEU A 12 -3.29 -8.97 6.91
N ALA A 13 -3.01 -9.53 8.07
CA ALA A 13 -1.71 -9.40 8.72
C ALA A 13 -0.57 -9.94 7.86
N LEU A 14 0.53 -9.18 7.77
CA LEU A 14 1.71 -9.57 7.02
C LEU A 14 2.85 -9.97 7.96
N CYS A 15 3.21 -11.25 7.93
CA CYS A 15 4.37 -11.79 8.61
C CYS A 15 5.66 -11.50 7.85
N ASP A 16 6.78 -11.34 8.57
CA ASP A 16 8.13 -11.21 8.00
C ASP A 16 8.23 -10.08 6.96
N VAL A 17 7.67 -8.92 7.32
CA VAL A 17 7.94 -7.64 6.65
C VAL A 17 9.18 -7.08 7.31
N ALA A 18 10.19 -6.68 6.54
CA ALA A 18 11.33 -5.94 7.05
C ALA A 18 10.93 -4.49 7.25
N LEU A 19 11.24 -3.94 8.42
CA LEU A 19 11.06 -2.55 8.78
C LEU A 19 12.40 -1.95 9.21
N GLU A 20 12.65 -0.72 8.79
CA GLU A 20 13.81 0.05 9.20
C GLU A 20 13.33 1.39 9.77
N PHE A 21 13.57 1.63 11.06
CA PHE A 21 13.24 2.87 11.75
C PHE A 21 14.48 3.77 11.79
N VAL A 22 14.43 4.91 11.10
CA VAL A 22 15.58 5.82 10.97
C VAL A 22 15.31 7.12 11.72
N ARG A 23 16.23 7.52 12.61
CA ARG A 23 16.20 8.80 13.32
C ARG A 23 17.62 9.33 13.51
N GLY A 24 17.89 10.55 13.07
CA GLY A 24 19.16 11.24 13.37
C GLY A 24 20.43 10.49 12.92
N GLY A 25 20.34 9.66 11.89
CA GLY A 25 21.46 8.82 11.41
C GLY A 25 21.58 7.46 12.08
N GLU A 26 20.80 7.18 13.12
CA GLU A 26 20.64 5.85 13.70
C GLU A 26 19.55 5.08 12.93
N SER A 27 19.74 3.76 12.81
CA SER A 27 18.79 2.86 12.18
C SER A 27 18.56 1.63 13.06
N VAL A 28 17.29 1.26 13.22
CA VAL A 28 16.87 0.05 13.94
C VAL A 28 16.05 -0.84 12.99
N GLU A 29 16.57 -2.04 12.71
CA GLU A 29 15.88 -3.05 11.91
C GLU A 29 14.98 -3.92 12.78
N VAL A 30 13.74 -4.15 12.32
CA VAL A 30 12.77 -5.05 12.95
C VAL A 30 11.99 -5.82 11.88
N ARG A 31 11.54 -7.03 12.20
CA ARG A 31 10.61 -7.80 11.37
C ARG A 31 9.25 -7.97 12.03
N SER A 32 8.18 -7.88 11.22
CA SER A 32 6.83 -8.19 11.70
C SER A 32 6.69 -9.68 12.04
N ARG A 33 5.97 -9.96 13.12
CA ARG A 33 5.69 -11.34 13.60
C ARG A 33 4.59 -12.00 12.78
N ALA A 34 4.29 -13.27 13.07
CA ALA A 34 3.21 -14.02 12.42
C ALA A 34 1.84 -13.32 12.41
N THR A 35 1.55 -12.50 13.42
CA THR A 35 0.32 -11.71 13.56
C THR A 35 0.40 -10.33 12.88
N GLY A 36 1.48 -10.03 12.16
CA GLY A 36 1.79 -8.70 11.65
C GLY A 36 2.33 -7.73 12.70
N ALA A 37 2.39 -8.12 13.98
CA ALA A 37 2.85 -7.25 15.07
C ALA A 37 4.33 -6.86 14.91
N VAL A 38 4.61 -5.57 15.12
CA VAL A 38 5.96 -4.98 15.10
C VAL A 38 6.32 -4.56 16.52
N HIS A 39 7.34 -5.19 17.07
CA HIS A 39 7.87 -4.84 18.39
C HIS A 39 9.28 -4.30 18.26
N ALA A 40 9.51 -3.11 18.78
CA ALA A 40 10.81 -2.46 18.79
C ALA A 40 11.00 -1.75 20.13
N ASP A 41 12.25 -1.58 20.55
CA ASP A 41 12.61 -0.69 21.65
C ASP A 41 13.18 0.59 21.02
N LEU A 42 12.34 1.61 20.92
CA LEU A 42 12.64 2.87 20.24
C LEU A 42 12.46 4.00 21.26
N PRO A 43 13.49 4.83 21.50
CA PRO A 43 13.31 6.03 22.29
C PRO A 43 12.28 6.96 21.62
N PRO A 44 11.52 7.76 22.39
CA PRO A 44 10.58 8.72 21.82
C PRO A 44 11.24 9.67 20.81
N GLY A 45 10.51 10.02 19.75
CA GLY A 45 10.98 10.92 18.70
C GLY A 45 10.36 10.61 17.34
N ASP A 46 10.74 11.40 16.34
CA ASP A 46 10.27 11.25 14.96
C ASP A 46 11.17 10.30 14.18
N TYR A 47 10.55 9.34 13.50
CA TYR A 47 11.21 8.31 12.70
C TYR A 47 10.68 8.32 11.28
N SER A 48 11.59 8.17 10.32
CA SER A 48 11.24 7.74 8.97
C SER A 48 11.31 6.21 8.95
N VAL A 49 10.20 5.56 8.63
CA VAL A 49 10.07 4.10 8.69
C VAL A 49 9.95 3.56 7.27
N ALA A 50 10.95 2.79 6.84
CA ALA A 50 10.89 2.04 5.59
C ALA A 50 10.32 0.64 5.83
N LEU A 51 9.51 0.14 4.89
CA LEU A 51 8.94 -1.20 4.89
C LEU A 51 9.24 -1.89 3.57
N GLN A 52 9.63 -3.15 3.65
CA GLN A 52 9.92 -3.99 2.48
C GLN A 52 9.46 -5.43 2.71
N LYS A 53 8.84 -6.00 1.70
CA LYS A 53 8.57 -7.44 1.60
C LYS A 53 8.47 -7.83 0.11
N PRO A 54 9.03 -8.98 -0.33
CA PRO A 54 8.81 -9.47 -1.69
C PRO A 54 7.32 -9.65 -2.01
N GLY A 55 6.87 -9.24 -3.20
CA GLY A 55 5.47 -9.24 -3.61
C GLY A 55 4.68 -8.01 -3.16
N PHE A 56 5.36 -7.01 -2.60
CA PHE A 56 4.76 -5.78 -2.10
C PHE A 56 5.59 -4.57 -2.53
N GLY A 57 4.91 -3.45 -2.80
CA GLY A 57 5.57 -2.19 -3.10
C GLY A 57 6.30 -1.64 -1.87
N PRO A 58 7.54 -1.13 -2.00
CA PRO A 58 8.24 -0.52 -0.88
C PRO A 58 7.47 0.71 -0.38
N LYS A 59 7.51 0.94 0.93
CA LYS A 59 6.81 2.08 1.53
C LYS A 59 7.71 2.81 2.52
N ARG A 60 7.56 4.13 2.57
CA ARG A 60 8.11 4.97 3.63
C ARG A 60 6.98 5.74 4.32
N VAL A 61 7.01 5.81 5.64
CA VAL A 61 6.07 6.59 6.45
C VAL A 61 6.82 7.37 7.52
N GLU A 62 6.31 8.54 7.87
CA GLU A 62 6.79 9.29 9.02
C GLU A 62 5.97 8.90 10.26
N LEU A 63 6.65 8.60 11.37
CA LEU A 63 6.06 8.13 12.60
C LEU A 63 6.68 8.86 13.80
N THR A 64 5.84 9.53 14.59
CA THR A 64 6.24 10.03 15.91
C THR A 64 6.02 8.93 16.94
N VAL A 65 7.09 8.44 17.55
CA VAL A 65 7.05 7.48 18.66
C VAL A 65 6.99 8.24 19.97
N THR A 66 5.99 7.94 20.80
CA THR A 66 5.85 8.46 22.16
C THR A 66 5.57 7.34 23.15
N GLU A 67 5.84 7.59 24.43
CA GLU A 67 5.41 6.67 25.48
C GLU A 67 3.87 6.53 25.46
N GLY A 68 3.37 5.30 25.57
CA GLY A 68 1.93 5.01 25.55
C GLY A 68 1.23 5.26 24.22
N MET A 69 1.97 5.40 23.10
CA MET A 69 1.34 5.57 21.78
C MET A 69 0.42 4.39 21.45
N GLU A 70 -0.69 4.68 20.77
CA GLU A 70 -1.51 3.63 20.17
C GLU A 70 -0.72 2.91 19.06
N PRO A 71 -0.86 1.58 18.92
CA PRO A 71 -0.17 0.84 17.86
C PRO A 71 -0.48 1.40 16.48
N TYR A 72 0.56 1.75 15.72
CA TYR A 72 0.43 2.29 14.38
C TYR A 72 -0.01 1.19 13.38
N HIS A 73 -0.90 1.53 12.45
CA HIS A 73 -1.31 0.61 11.39
C HIS A 73 -0.51 0.85 10.11
N PHE A 74 0.50 0.01 9.89
CA PHE A 74 1.27 0.02 8.66
C PHE A 74 0.52 -0.75 7.57
N ARG A 75 0.20 -0.08 6.46
CA ARG A 75 -0.40 -0.71 5.29
C ARG A 75 0.62 -0.83 4.16
N LEU A 76 0.99 -2.05 3.79
CA LEU A 76 1.94 -2.35 2.72
C LEU A 76 1.17 -3.01 1.56
N LEU A 77 1.11 -2.35 0.40
CA LEU A 77 0.28 -2.80 -0.73
C LEU A 77 1.01 -3.85 -1.55
N SER A 78 0.30 -4.87 -2.03
CA SER A 78 0.88 -5.81 -2.99
C SER A 78 1.41 -5.06 -4.22
N ASP A 79 2.49 -5.56 -4.84
CA ASP A 79 3.07 -4.97 -6.05
C ASP A 79 2.27 -5.27 -7.33
N SER A 80 1.01 -5.68 -7.16
CA SER A 80 0.08 -6.03 -8.23
C SER A 80 -0.78 -4.85 -8.67
N LEU A 81 -1.34 -4.93 -9.87
CA LEU A 81 -2.34 -3.96 -10.34
C LEU A 81 -3.58 -4.04 -9.45
N LEU A 82 -3.77 -3.02 -8.62
CA LEU A 82 -4.90 -2.91 -7.71
C LEU A 82 -5.68 -1.63 -8.00
N GLY A 83 -7.00 -1.73 -8.01
CA GLY A 83 -7.84 -0.55 -7.95
C GLY A 83 -9.24 -0.77 -8.44
N TYR A 84 -9.94 0.33 -8.68
CA TYR A 84 -11.36 0.32 -9.00
C TYR A 84 -11.74 1.55 -9.82
N ILE A 85 -12.91 1.48 -10.45
CA ILE A 85 -13.58 2.65 -11.03
C ILE A 85 -14.51 3.26 -9.98
N TRP A 86 -14.52 4.59 -9.86
CA TRP A 86 -15.43 5.32 -8.99
C TRP A 86 -16.02 6.56 -9.68
N PRO A 87 -17.34 6.79 -9.64
CA PRO A 87 -18.36 5.91 -9.07
C PRO A 87 -18.41 4.53 -9.73
N LYS A 88 -18.84 3.50 -8.98
CA LYS A 88 -18.88 2.11 -9.48
C LYS A 88 -19.75 1.92 -10.72
N TRP A 89 -20.72 2.81 -10.91
CA TRP A 89 -21.59 2.88 -12.08
C TRP A 89 -21.97 4.34 -12.32
N VAL A 90 -22.23 4.67 -13.58
CA VAL A 90 -22.65 6.00 -14.03
C VAL A 90 -23.70 5.84 -15.13
N ARG A 91 -24.49 6.87 -15.38
CA ARG A 91 -25.41 6.94 -16.53
C ARG A 91 -24.68 7.41 -17.79
N ALA A 92 -25.29 7.18 -18.95
CA ALA A 92 -24.77 7.72 -20.20
C ALA A 92 -24.64 9.25 -20.12
N GLY A 93 -23.46 9.77 -20.46
CA GLY A 93 -23.12 11.19 -20.37
C GLY A 93 -22.45 11.60 -19.05
N GLU A 94 -22.43 10.74 -18.05
CA GLU A 94 -21.71 10.97 -16.79
C GLU A 94 -20.27 10.41 -16.85
N SER A 95 -19.45 10.77 -15.86
CA SER A 95 -18.02 10.41 -15.80
C SER A 95 -17.70 9.60 -14.55
N ALA A 96 -16.73 8.68 -14.70
CA ALA A 96 -16.12 7.96 -13.60
C ALA A 96 -14.59 8.02 -13.72
N GLU A 97 -13.92 7.93 -12.58
CA GLU A 97 -12.47 7.94 -12.44
C GLU A 97 -11.97 6.51 -12.23
N PHE A 98 -10.85 6.16 -12.86
CA PHE A 98 -10.10 4.99 -12.44
C PHE A 98 -9.15 5.38 -11.30
N ARG A 99 -9.13 4.58 -10.24
CA ARG A 99 -8.27 4.74 -9.07
C ARG A 99 -7.45 3.47 -8.96
N LEU A 100 -6.31 3.48 -9.61
CA LEU A 100 -5.43 2.33 -9.77
C LEU A 100 -4.07 2.63 -9.12
N HIS A 101 -3.45 1.59 -8.58
CA HIS A 101 -2.06 1.53 -8.16
C HIS A 101 -1.39 0.39 -8.92
N SER A 102 -0.17 0.62 -9.38
CA SER A 102 0.63 -0.42 -10.03
C SER A 102 2.11 -0.10 -9.89
N ALA A 103 2.89 -1.08 -9.43
CA ALA A 103 4.36 -0.99 -9.37
C ALA A 103 5.02 -1.02 -10.77
N THR A 104 4.24 -1.29 -11.82
CA THR A 104 4.71 -1.33 -13.21
C THR A 104 3.77 -0.60 -14.14
N ARG A 105 4.31 -0.10 -15.25
CA ARG A 105 3.53 0.52 -16.32
C ARG A 105 2.39 -0.39 -16.77
N TYR A 106 1.17 0.14 -16.85
CA TYR A 106 -0.01 -0.61 -17.27
C TYR A 106 -0.75 0.05 -18.43
N LYS A 107 -1.48 -0.76 -19.18
CA LYS A 107 -2.38 -0.32 -20.27
C LYS A 107 -3.82 -0.40 -19.80
N LEU A 108 -4.58 0.67 -19.98
CA LEU A 108 -6.02 0.69 -19.71
C LEU A 108 -6.81 0.62 -21.03
N GLU A 109 -7.73 -0.33 -21.10
CA GLU A 109 -8.59 -0.57 -22.25
C GLU A 109 -10.06 -0.63 -21.83
N LEU A 110 -10.92 0.00 -22.61
CA LEU A 110 -12.36 0.01 -22.38
C LEU A 110 -13.04 -1.04 -23.24
N PHE A 111 -13.80 -1.91 -22.59
CA PHE A 111 -14.63 -2.92 -23.23
C PHE A 111 -16.09 -2.72 -22.88
N ARG A 112 -16.98 -3.01 -23.83
CA ARG A 112 -18.42 -3.16 -23.60
C ARG A 112 -18.74 -4.65 -23.52
N TYR A 113 -19.49 -5.04 -22.50
CA TYR A 113 -19.93 -6.42 -22.30
C TYR A 113 -21.43 -6.53 -22.59
N GLY A 114 -21.78 -7.35 -23.59
CA GLY A 114 -23.15 -7.76 -23.91
C GLY A 114 -23.19 -9.28 -24.17
N LEU A 115 -23.85 -9.74 -25.23
CA LEU A 115 -23.76 -11.15 -25.67
C LEU A 115 -22.31 -11.55 -25.99
N LYS A 116 -21.51 -10.61 -26.48
CA LYS A 116 -20.07 -10.75 -26.71
C LYS A 116 -19.34 -9.61 -26.00
N ARG A 117 -18.06 -9.83 -25.72
CA ARG A 117 -17.12 -8.78 -25.28
C ARG A 117 -16.65 -7.99 -26.51
N GLU A 118 -16.88 -6.69 -26.49
CA GLU A 118 -16.51 -5.78 -27.58
C GLU A 118 -15.47 -4.78 -27.11
N PHE A 119 -14.35 -4.69 -27.82
CA PHE A 119 -13.34 -3.66 -27.59
C PHE A 119 -13.87 -2.31 -28.07
N ILE A 120 -13.79 -1.27 -27.23
CA ILE A 120 -14.24 0.08 -27.56
C ILE A 120 -13.06 0.99 -27.89
N ARG A 121 -12.08 1.08 -26.98
CA ARG A 121 -10.87 1.89 -27.19
C ARG A 121 -9.77 1.55 -26.19
N ALA A 122 -8.53 1.87 -26.56
CA ALA A 122 -7.46 2.05 -25.59
C ALA A 122 -7.65 3.42 -24.93
N VAL A 123 -7.64 3.46 -23.60
CA VAL A 123 -7.70 4.72 -22.84
C VAL A 123 -6.31 5.34 -22.77
N GLY A 124 -5.28 4.52 -22.54
CA GLY A 124 -3.90 4.98 -22.51
C GLY A 124 -2.95 4.00 -21.84
N TRP A 125 -1.69 4.42 -21.79
CA TRP A 125 -0.65 3.81 -20.96
C TRP A 125 -0.39 4.73 -19.76
N PHE A 126 -0.25 4.12 -18.59
CA PHE A 126 -0.06 4.82 -17.33
C PHE A 126 1.15 4.24 -16.62
N ASP A 127 1.90 5.11 -15.95
CA ASP A 127 3.06 4.79 -15.15
C ASP A 127 3.04 5.70 -13.90
N GLU A 128 3.62 5.23 -12.79
CA GLU A 128 3.79 6.03 -11.57
C GLU A 128 5.14 6.79 -11.56
N HIS A 129 5.94 6.64 -12.62
CA HIS A 129 7.24 7.29 -12.83
C HIS A 129 7.29 8.23 -14.03
#